data_AF-A0A1E5V5R1-F1
#
_entry.id   AF-A0A1E5V5R1-F1
#
_cell.length_a   1.000
_cell.length_b   1.000
_cell.length_c   1.000
_cell.angle_alpha   90.00
_cell.angle_beta   90.00
_cell.angle_gamma   90.00
#
_symmetry.space_group_name_H-M   'P 1'
#
loop_
_entity.id
_entity.type
_entity.pdbx_description
1 polymer ?
#
loop_
_entity_poly.entity_id
_entity_poly.type
_entity_poly.pdbx_seq_one_letter_code
_entity_poly.pdbx_strand_id
1 'polypeptide(L)' 'LTPEELEQLMTVVANPRQFKVSDCFLNRKKDYKDNRFLHDVSNAFDTKLRDDLERLKKVKTDRT' A
#
# COMPACT_ATOMS: atom_id res chain seq x y z
N LEU A 1 9.27 -3.78 -24.00
CA LEU A 1 8.75 -2.67 -23.18
C LEU A 1 9.40 -1.39 -23.68
N THR A 2 8.62 -0.49 -24.26
CA THR A 2 9.08 0.85 -24.59
C THR A 2 9.15 1.72 -23.31
N PRO A 3 9.94 2.80 -23.29
CA PRO A 3 9.95 3.73 -22.16
C PRO A 3 8.55 4.30 -21.85
N GLU A 4 7.74 4.53 -22.89
CA GLU A 4 6.37 5.01 -22.76
C GLU A 4 5.44 3.99 -22.07
N GLU A 5 5.55 2.71 -22.43
CA GLU A 5 4.81 1.63 -21.76
C GLU A 5 5.20 1.53 -20.27
N LEU A 6 6.46 1.78 -19.94
CA LEU A 6 6.94 1.77 -18.56
C LEU A 6 6.34 2.92 -17.74
N GLU A 7 6.32 4.14 -18.28
CA GLU A 7 5.73 5.31 -17.61
C GLU A 7 4.22 5.13 -17.40
N GLN A 8 3.53 4.54 -18.37
CA GLN A 8 2.11 4.19 -18.22
C GLN A 8 1.90 3.20 -17.08
N LEU A 9 2.70 2.14 -16.99
CA LEU A 9 2.63 1.17 -15.91
C LEU A 9 2.93 1.81 -14.55
N MET A 10 3.96 2.65 -14.46
CA MET A 10 4.28 3.38 -13.22
C MET A 10 3.11 4.27 -12.77
N THR A 11 2.44 4.93 -13.71
CA THR A 11 1.28 5.78 -13.42
C THR A 11 0.09 4.97 -12.89
N VAL A 12 -0.18 3.80 -13.51
CA VAL A 12 -1.25 2.89 -13.06
C VAL A 12 -0.97 2.35 -11.66
N VAL A 13 0.26 1.94 -11.39
CA VAL A 13 0.67 1.41 -10.08
C VAL A 13 0.63 2.49 -9.00
N ALA A 14 1.01 3.73 -9.32
CA ALA A 14 0.96 4.84 -8.37
C ALA A 14 -0.48 5.25 -8.01
N ASN A 15 -1.41 5.23 -8.98
CA ASN A 15 -2.78 5.72 -8.79
C ASN A 15 -3.86 4.75 -9.31
N PRO A 16 -3.95 3.52 -8.78
CA PRO A 16 -4.80 2.47 -9.35
C PRO A 16 -6.30 2.81 -9.35
N ARG A 17 -6.76 3.66 -8.42
CA ARG A 17 -8.17 4.10 -8.34
C ARG A 17 -8.59 4.95 -9.54
N GLN A 18 -7.67 5.66 -10.18
CA GLN A 18 -7.95 6.44 -11.40
C GLN A 18 -8.19 5.52 -12.61
N PHE A 19 -7.69 4.28 -12.54
CA PHE A 19 -7.80 3.26 -13.60
C PHE A 19 -8.87 2.21 -13.30
N LYS A 20 -9.89 2.57 -12.51
CA LYS A 20 -11.04 1.71 -12.17
C LYS A 20 -10.68 0.43 -11.39
N VAL A 21 -9.51 0.38 -10.75
CA VAL A 21 -9.18 -0.71 -9.83
C VAL A 21 -10.02 -0.56 -8.56
N SER A 22 -10.75 -1.61 -8.20
CA SER A 22 -11.61 -1.62 -7.01
C SER A 22 -10.80 -1.68 -5.71
N ASP A 23 -11.35 -1.13 -4.64
CA ASP A 23 -10.68 -1.07 -3.33
C ASP A 23 -10.33 -2.45 -2.76
N CYS A 24 -11.05 -3.50 -3.17
CA CYS A 24 -10.77 -4.89 -2.81
C CYS A 24 -9.40 -5.39 -3.29
N PHE A 25 -8.79 -4.76 -4.30
CA PHE A 25 -7.47 -5.12 -4.83
C PHE A 25 -6.32 -4.28 -4.25
N LEU A 26 -6.63 -3.28 -3.44
CA LEU A 26 -5.60 -2.42 -2.83
C LEU A 26 -4.88 -3.17 -1.70
N ASN A 27 -3.56 -2.97 -1.59
CA ASN A 27 -2.71 -3.70 -0.63
C ASN A 27 -2.81 -3.15 0.80
N ARG A 28 -3.18 -1.88 0.96
CA ARG A 28 -3.42 -1.22 2.24
C ARG A 28 -4.91 -0.92 2.39
N LYS A 29 -5.61 -1.82 3.05
CA LYS A 29 -7.06 -1.70 3.28
C LYS A 29 -7.32 -1.12 4.66
N LYS A 30 -8.14 -0.06 4.72
CA LYS A 30 -8.60 0.57 5.96
C LYS A 30 -7.44 0.83 6.93
N ASP A 31 -6.52 1.71 6.53
CA ASP A 31 -5.37 2.06 7.36
C ASP A 31 -5.81 2.53 8.76
N TYR A 32 -5.09 2.11 9.80
CA TYR A 32 -5.50 2.33 11.18
C TYR A 32 -5.44 3.81 11.61
N LYS A 33 -4.66 4.67 10.92
CA LYS A 33 -4.52 6.10 11.25
C LYS A 33 -5.63 6.92 10.61
N ASP A 34 -5.89 6.70 9.32
CA ASP A 34 -6.76 7.58 8.52
C ASP A 34 -7.99 6.89 7.90
N ASN A 35 -8.16 5.58 8.11
CA ASN A 35 -9.23 4.74 7.55
C ASN A 35 -9.28 4.73 6.01
N ARG A 36 -8.21 5.10 5.32
CA ARG A 36 -8.17 5.14 3.86
C ARG A 36 -7.79 3.79 3.26
N PHE A 37 -8.14 3.63 1.99
CA PHE A 37 -7.69 2.53 1.14
C PHE A 37 -6.62 3.05 0.18
N LEU A 38 -5.45 2.42 0.21
CA LEU A 38 -4.23 2.90 -0.45
C LEU A 38 -3.51 1.73 -1.16
N HIS A 39 -2.72 2.07 -2.16
CA HIS A 39 -1.76 1.15 -2.77
C HIS A 39 -0.35 1.68 -2.48
N ASP A 40 0.30 1.11 -1.47
CA ASP A 40 1.67 1.49 -1.09
C ASP A 40 2.67 0.77 -2.00
N VAL A 41 3.68 1.48 -2.49
CA VAL A 41 4.69 0.98 -3.44
C VAL A 41 6.10 1.18 -2.85
N SER A 42 6.97 0.19 -3.02
CA SER A 42 8.39 0.24 -2.63
C SER A 42 8.60 0.73 -1.19
N ASN A 43 9.43 1.76 -0.98
CA ASN A 43 9.82 2.24 0.34
C ASN A 43 8.63 2.66 1.23
N ALA A 44 7.53 3.13 0.63
CA ALA A 44 6.33 3.49 1.40
C ALA A 44 5.72 2.24 2.05
N PHE A 45 5.67 1.12 1.32
CA PHE A 45 5.20 -0.16 1.84
C PHE A 45 6.07 -0.65 2.99
N ASP A 46 7.39 -0.63 2.82
CA ASP A 46 8.33 -1.07 3.86
C ASP A 46 8.22 -0.23 5.14
N THR A 47 8.10 1.09 4.99
CA THR A 47 7.95 2.01 6.13
C THR A 47 6.66 1.72 6.90
N LYS A 48 5.55 1.51 6.19
CA LYS A 48 4.25 1.21 6.81
C LYS A 48 4.25 -0.13 7.53
N LEU A 49 4.86 -1.15 6.93
CA LEU A 49 4.99 -2.47 7.55
C LEU A 49 5.80 -2.38 8.86
N ARG A 50 6.90 -1.61 8.86
CA ARG A 50 7.71 -1.40 10.07
C ARG A 50 6.92 -0.71 11.18
N ASP A 51 6.21 0.38 10.87
CA ASP A 51 5.33 1.07 11.82
C ASP A 51 4.30 0.12 12.45
N ASP A 52 3.66 -0.73 11.64
CA ASP A 52 2.69 -1.70 12.14
C ASP A 52 3.32 -2.75 13.06
N LEU A 53 4.49 -3.26 12.69
CA LEU A 53 5.23 -4.23 13.50
C LEU A 53 5.67 -3.62 14.83
N GLU A 54 6.09 -2.35 14.85
CA GLU A 54 6.41 -1.61 16.07
C GLU A 54 5.18 -1.39 16.95
N ARG A 55 4.05 -1.01 16.34
CA ARG A 55 2.77 -0.87 17.06
C ARG A 55 2.35 -2.18 17.71
N LEU A 56 2.39 -3.28 16.96
CA LEU A 56 2.06 -4.62 17.45
C LEU A 56 3.02 -5.08 18.57
N LYS A 57 4.31 -4.67 18.53
CA LYS A 57 5.27 -4.95 19.62
C LYS A 57 4.86 -4.20 20.89
N LYS A 58 4.43 -2.94 20.75
CA LYS A 58 3.98 -2.11 21.89
C LYS A 58 2.75 -2.69 22.60
N VAL A 59 1.80 -3.27 21.86
CA VAL A 59 0.58 -3.86 22.43
C VAL A 59 0.74 -5.32 22.88
N LYS A 60 1.94 -5.92 22.74
CA LYS A 60 2.23 -7.31 23.13
C LYS A 60 1.25 -8.33 22.55
N THR A 61 0.82 -8.12 21.32
CA THR A 61 -0.04 -9.09 20.61
C THR A 61 0.81 -10.26 20.15
N ASP A 62 0.38 -11.49 20.47
CA ASP A 62 0.98 -12.71 19.91
C ASP A 62 0.64 -12.80 18.42
N ARG A 63 1.60 -13.22 17.62
CA ARG A 63 1.52 -13.23 16.15
C ARG A 63 1.72 -14.62 15.56
N THR A 64 1.93 -15.60 16.43
CA THR A 64 2.21 -17.00 16.08
C THR A 64 0.92 -17.74 15.77
#